data_AF-A0A356FZS2-F1
#
_entry.id   AF-A0A356FZS2-F1
#
_cell.length_a   1.000
_cell.length_b   1.000
_cell.length_c   1.000
_cell.angle_alpha   90.00
_cell.angle_beta   90.00
_cell.angle_gamma   90.00
#
_symmetry.space_group_name_H-M   'P 1'
#
loop_
_entity.id
_entity.type
_entity.pdbx_description
1 polymer ?
#
loop_
_entity_poly.entity_id
_entity_poly.type
_entity_poly.pdbx_seq_one_letter_code
_entity_poly.pdbx_strand_id
1 'polypeptide(L)'
;MTDISEFEPDFSDKEETEIRTALIKLQEKVQEAKVPVVLLLCGANGSGKNAALGLLRDWLDQRHLDLHAYERRNIRQDTIEYRRYWCDTPIEGHTGLFVSSWYSDPLVEHAYGRINDDELYSRLDECNLFEKMLADGNAIFVKIWFYKSTAEQEDFLRTMDDN
;
A
#
# COMPACT_ATOMS: atom_id res chain seq x y z
N MET A 1 -13.07 -19.25 -10.55
CA MET A 1 -11.61 -18.99 -10.54
C MET A 1 -11.31 -18.23 -11.81
N THR A 2 -11.67 -16.95 -11.78
CA THR A 2 -11.77 -15.92 -12.83
C THR A 2 -12.47 -14.76 -12.09
N ASP A 3 -12.11 -13.49 -12.14
CA ASP A 3 -11.27 -12.71 -13.05
C ASP A 3 -10.45 -11.68 -12.26
N ILE A 4 -9.18 -11.52 -12.61
CA ILE A 4 -8.29 -10.44 -12.15
C ILE A 4 -8.20 -9.36 -13.26
N SER A 5 -9.18 -9.32 -14.17
CA SER A 5 -9.28 -8.35 -15.26
C SER A 5 -9.92 -7.04 -14.75
N GLU A 6 -9.45 -5.85 -15.09
CA GLU A 6 -8.34 -5.44 -15.93
C GLU A 6 -7.99 -4.03 -15.46
N PHE A 7 -6.89 -3.88 -14.73
CA PHE A 7 -6.06 -2.70 -14.94
C PHE A 7 -5.17 -3.08 -16.11
N GLU A 8 -5.64 -2.88 -17.34
CA GLU A 8 -4.74 -2.86 -18.48
C GLU A 8 -4.00 -1.53 -18.42
N PRO A 9 -2.69 -1.52 -18.12
CA PRO A 9 -1.94 -0.32 -18.36
C PRO A 9 -2.03 0.04 -19.84
N ASP A 10 -2.64 1.18 -20.17
CA ASP A 10 -2.56 1.79 -21.50
C ASP A 10 -1.17 2.44 -21.68
N PHE A 11 -0.12 1.62 -21.51
CA PHE A 11 1.25 1.99 -21.84
C PHE A 11 1.55 1.44 -23.21
N SER A 12 2.24 2.24 -24.03
CA SER A 12 2.96 1.64 -25.17
C SER A 12 3.99 0.64 -24.63
N ASP A 13 4.22 -0.49 -25.33
CA ASP A 13 5.28 -1.47 -25.02
C ASP A 13 6.64 -0.81 -24.71
N LYS A 14 6.90 0.32 -25.40
CA LYS A 14 8.10 1.12 -25.21
C LYS A 14 8.13 1.84 -23.87
N GLU A 15 7.02 2.45 -23.48
CA GLU A 15 6.88 3.18 -22.20
C GLU A 15 6.97 2.21 -21.02
N GLU A 16 6.34 1.03 -21.14
CA GLU A 16 6.43 -0.02 -20.12
C GLU A 16 7.89 -0.45 -19.89
N THR A 17 8.63 -0.68 -20.97
CA THR A 17 10.04 -1.08 -20.90
C THR A 17 10.89 0.02 -20.26
N GLU A 18 10.65 1.29 -20.59
CA GLU A 18 11.37 2.43 -20.03
C GLU A 18 11.09 2.59 -18.52
N ILE A 19 9.83 2.50 -18.10
CA ILE A 19 9.43 2.58 -16.68
C ILE A 19 10.00 1.41 -15.89
N ARG A 20 9.88 0.19 -16.40
CA ARG A 20 10.45 -1.00 -15.76
C ARG A 20 11.95 -0.88 -15.57
N THR A 21 12.67 -0.40 -16.60
CA THR A 21 14.12 -0.18 -16.51
C THR A 21 14.45 0.89 -15.47
N ALA A 22 13.66 1.96 -15.39
CA ALA A 22 13.85 3.02 -14.39
C ALA A 22 13.60 2.50 -12.96
N LEU A 23 12.60 1.66 -12.76
CA LEU A 23 12.27 1.06 -11.47
C LEU A 23 13.36 0.12 -10.97
N ILE A 24 13.92 -0.73 -11.83
CA ILE A 24 15.05 -1.61 -11.48
C ILE A 24 16.27 -0.78 -11.07
N LYS A 25 16.61 0.25 -11.86
CA LYS A 25 17.72 1.17 -11.52
C LYS A 25 17.47 1.92 -10.21
N LEU A 26 16.22 2.23 -9.90
CA LEU A 26 15.88 2.85 -8.62
C LEU A 26 16.07 1.87 -7.47
N GLN A 27 15.67 0.61 -7.63
CA GLN A 27 15.88 -0.44 -6.65
C GLN A 27 17.38 -0.67 -6.37
N GLU A 28 18.21 -0.71 -7.41
CA GLU A 28 19.67 -0.77 -7.27
C GLU A 28 20.22 0.41 -6.46
N LYS A 29 19.77 1.63 -6.76
CA LYS A 29 20.19 2.83 -5.99
C LYS A 29 19.75 2.78 -4.52
N VAL A 30 18.55 2.29 -4.25
CA VAL A 30 18.04 2.11 -2.88
C VAL A 30 18.92 1.13 -2.10
N GLN A 31 19.32 0.04 -2.77
CA GLN A 31 20.24 -0.94 -2.20
C GLN A 31 21.63 -0.36 -1.94
N GLU A 32 22.21 0.36 -2.91
CA GLU A 32 23.51 1.03 -2.77
C GLU A 32 23.51 2.06 -1.64
N ALA A 33 22.43 2.84 -1.53
CA ALA A 33 22.25 3.85 -0.50
C ALA A 33 21.88 3.26 0.87
N LYS A 34 21.55 1.96 0.94
CA LYS A 34 21.12 1.25 2.17
C LYS A 34 19.94 1.93 2.87
N VAL A 35 19.03 2.51 2.08
CA VAL A 35 17.85 3.19 2.62
C VAL A 35 16.68 2.21 2.62
N PRO A 36 15.96 2.02 3.73
CA PRO A 36 14.69 1.31 3.71
C PRO A 36 13.61 2.16 3.05
N VAL A 37 12.92 1.61 2.05
CA VAL A 37 11.82 2.30 1.36
C VAL A 37 10.50 1.63 1.72
N VAL A 38 9.54 2.41 2.18
CA VAL A 38 8.19 1.96 2.53
C VAL A 38 7.21 2.52 1.52
N LEU A 39 6.63 1.65 0.69
CA LEU A 39 5.61 1.99 -0.30
C LEU A 39 4.23 1.57 0.23
N LEU A 40 3.39 2.56 0.53
CA LEU A 40 2.01 2.35 0.99
C LEU A 40 1.05 2.47 -0.19
N LEU A 41 0.35 1.39 -0.52
CA LEU A 41 -0.74 1.39 -1.49
C LEU A 41 -2.08 1.49 -0.74
N CYS A 42 -2.69 2.68 -0.81
CA CYS A 42 -3.95 3.00 -0.15
C CYS A 42 -5.05 3.21 -1.19
N GLY A 43 -6.29 2.84 -0.89
CA GLY A 43 -7.42 3.03 -1.81
C GLY A 43 -8.63 2.19 -1.46
N ALA A 44 -9.76 2.52 -2.08
CA ALA A 44 -11.03 1.82 -1.92
C ALA A 44 -10.96 0.36 -2.42
N ASN A 45 -11.90 -0.47 -1.99
CA ASN A 45 -12.03 -1.82 -2.55
C ASN A 45 -12.33 -1.73 -4.05
N GLY A 46 -11.61 -2.50 -4.87
CA GLY A 46 -11.74 -2.44 -6.33
C GLY A 46 -11.05 -1.26 -7.01
N SER A 47 -10.21 -0.48 -6.29
CA SER A 47 -9.49 0.68 -6.85
C SER A 47 -8.26 0.33 -7.70
N GLY A 48 -8.01 -0.95 -8.01
CA GLY A 48 -6.83 -1.37 -8.77
C GLY A 48 -5.54 -1.56 -7.97
N LYS A 49 -5.56 -1.37 -6.63
CA LYS A 49 -4.38 -1.54 -5.77
C LYS A 49 -3.71 -2.93 -5.90
N ASN A 50 -4.51 -3.98 -6.08
CA ASN A 50 -4.02 -5.35 -6.23
C ASN A 50 -3.37 -5.59 -7.59
N ALA A 51 -3.84 -4.92 -8.65
CA ALA A 51 -3.21 -5.00 -9.97
C ALA A 51 -1.87 -4.27 -9.96
N ALA A 52 -1.82 -3.07 -9.36
CA ALA A 52 -0.57 -2.34 -9.17
C ALA A 52 0.45 -3.14 -8.31
N LEU A 53 -0.01 -3.80 -7.25
CA LEU A 53 0.80 -4.73 -6.44
C LEU A 53 1.40 -5.85 -7.31
N GLY A 54 0.57 -6.49 -8.15
CA GLY A 54 1.00 -7.55 -9.06
C GLY A 54 2.07 -7.07 -10.04
N LEU A 55 1.83 -5.95 -10.72
CA LEU A 55 2.79 -5.34 -11.65
C LEU A 55 4.13 -5.01 -10.98
N LEU A 56 4.09 -4.36 -9.80
CA LEU A 56 5.31 -4.03 -9.06
C LEU A 56 6.10 -5.28 -8.64
N ARG A 57 5.39 -6.33 -8.19
CA ARG A 57 6.01 -7.61 -7.82
C ARG A 57 6.65 -8.32 -9.01
N ASP A 58 6.07 -8.19 -10.20
CA ASP A 58 6.55 -8.85 -11.40
C ASP A 58 7.68 -8.04 -12.08
N TRP A 59 7.73 -6.73 -11.87
CA TRP A 59 8.73 -5.84 -12.45
C TRP A 59 10.00 -5.65 -11.60
N LEU A 60 9.87 -5.66 -10.27
CA LEU A 60 10.97 -5.47 -9.33
C LEU A 60 11.65 -6.80 -8.96
N ASP A 61 12.90 -6.74 -8.49
CA ASP A 61 13.58 -7.92 -7.93
C ASP A 61 12.97 -8.28 -6.57
N GLN A 62 12.38 -9.48 -6.50
CA GLN A 62 11.71 -10.01 -5.32
C GLN A 62 12.66 -10.25 -4.13
N ARG A 63 13.97 -10.34 -4.36
CA ARG A 63 14.96 -10.53 -3.29
C ARG A 63 15.10 -9.32 -2.38
N HIS A 64 14.76 -8.15 -2.89
CA HIS A 64 14.87 -6.86 -2.19
C HIS A 64 13.49 -6.21 -2.02
N LEU A 65 12.43 -7.01 -2.12
CA LEU A 65 11.04 -6.58 -2.01
C LEU A 65 10.34 -7.40 -0.93
N ASP A 66 9.90 -6.73 0.13
CA ASP A 66 9.14 -7.33 1.22
C ASP A 66 7.67 -6.95 1.06
N LEU A 67 6.79 -7.93 0.81
CA LEU A 67 5.37 -7.69 0.54
C LEU A 67 4.53 -7.99 1.78
N HIS A 68 3.80 -6.98 2.25
CA HIS A 68 2.94 -7.07 3.42
C HIS A 68 1.51 -6.67 3.04
N ALA A 69 0.61 -7.65 3.00
CA ALA A 69 -0.81 -7.42 2.83
C ALA A 69 -1.52 -7.68 4.16
N TYR A 70 -2.04 -6.62 4.78
CA TYR A 70 -2.72 -6.75 6.07
C TYR A 70 -4.21 -6.92 5.92
N GLU A 71 -4.74 -7.84 6.70
CA GLU A 71 -6.17 -7.91 7.00
C GLU A 71 -6.51 -7.02 8.20
N ARG A 72 -7.82 -6.84 8.42
CA ARG A 72 -8.34 -6.10 9.56
C ARG A 72 -7.79 -6.67 10.86
N ARG A 73 -7.35 -5.80 11.77
CA ARG A 73 -6.75 -6.22 13.05
C ARG A 73 -7.66 -7.18 13.81
N ASN A 74 -7.07 -8.25 14.32
CA ASN A 74 -7.70 -9.08 15.33
C ASN A 74 -7.22 -8.60 16.71
N ILE A 75 -8.09 -7.91 17.45
CA ILE A 75 -7.79 -7.30 18.75
C ILE A 75 -7.22 -8.32 19.75
N ARG A 76 -7.52 -9.62 19.59
CA ARG A 76 -6.98 -10.68 20.47
C ARG A 76 -5.53 -11.05 20.18
N GLN A 77 -5.04 -10.82 18.96
CA GLN A 77 -3.68 -11.19 18.52
C GLN A 77 -2.77 -9.96 18.43
N ASP A 78 -3.33 -8.81 18.04
CA ASP A 78 -2.62 -7.53 17.87
C ASP A 78 -2.85 -6.63 19.08
N THR A 79 -2.26 -6.98 20.23
CA THR A 79 -2.44 -6.23 21.49
C THR A 79 -1.85 -4.81 21.45
N ILE A 80 -0.90 -4.56 20.54
CA ILE A 80 -0.25 -3.25 20.33
C ILE A 80 -0.49 -2.83 18.89
N GLU A 81 -1.20 -1.71 18.69
CA GLU A 81 -1.78 -1.31 17.40
C GLU A 81 -0.73 -1.21 16.27
N TYR A 82 0.44 -0.64 16.57
CA TYR A 82 1.49 -0.40 15.57
C TYR A 82 2.57 -1.49 15.51
N ARG A 83 2.54 -2.48 16.41
CA ARG A 83 3.63 -3.47 16.53
C ARG A 83 3.83 -4.26 15.25
N ARG A 84 2.75 -4.68 14.57
CA ARG A 84 2.83 -5.45 13.32
C ARG A 84 3.59 -4.67 12.24
N TYR A 85 3.25 -3.41 12.06
CA TYR A 85 3.90 -2.54 11.07
C TYR A 85 5.35 -2.23 11.44
N TRP A 86 5.64 -2.07 12.73
CA TRP A 86 7.02 -1.90 13.20
C TRP A 86 7.88 -3.15 12.95
N CYS A 87 7.35 -4.34 13.23
CA CYS A 87 8.06 -5.60 13.00
C CYS A 87 8.34 -5.86 11.52
N ASP A 88 7.46 -5.38 10.65
CA ASP A 88 7.54 -5.56 9.20
C ASP A 88 8.23 -4.37 8.49
N THR A 89 8.85 -3.46 9.24
CA THR A 89 9.61 -2.37 8.63
C THR A 89 10.78 -2.96 7.83
N PRO A 90 10.95 -2.57 6.55
CA PRO A 90 11.97 -3.15 5.68
C PRO A 90 13.37 -2.89 6.22
N ILE A 91 14.26 -3.85 5.98
CA ILE A 91 15.67 -3.70 6.30
C ILE A 91 16.35 -2.71 5.36
N GLU A 92 17.55 -2.25 5.72
CA GLU A 92 18.34 -1.34 4.90
C GLU A 92 18.54 -1.87 3.47
N GLY A 93 18.19 -1.06 2.46
CA GLY A 93 18.30 -1.41 1.05
C GLY A 93 17.17 -2.29 0.51
N HIS A 94 16.15 -2.59 1.32
CA HIS A 94 14.94 -3.27 0.90
C HIS A 94 13.79 -2.27 0.67
N THR A 95 12.88 -2.67 -0.20
CA THR A 95 11.61 -1.96 -0.43
C THR A 95 10.47 -2.77 0.18
N GLY A 96 9.81 -2.23 1.20
CA GLY A 96 8.60 -2.81 1.78
C GLY A 96 7.36 -2.29 1.06
N LEU A 97 6.54 -3.20 0.55
CA LEU A 97 5.29 -2.91 -0.16
C LEU A 97 4.10 -3.28 0.73
N PHE A 98 3.38 -2.26 1.19
CA PHE A 98 2.29 -2.39 2.15
C PHE A 98 0.95 -2.18 1.47
N VAL A 99 0.11 -3.22 1.50
CA VAL A 99 -1.29 -3.16 1.09
C VAL A 99 -2.16 -3.26 2.33
N SER A 100 -3.01 -2.25 2.53
CA SER A 100 -3.69 -1.98 3.80
C SER A 100 -2.69 -1.60 4.90
N SER A 101 -2.55 -0.31 5.16
CA SER A 101 -1.57 0.24 6.11
C SER A 101 -2.23 0.63 7.44
N TRP A 102 -1.47 1.27 8.33
CA TRP A 102 -2.00 1.85 9.58
C TRP A 102 -3.11 2.89 9.36
N TYR A 103 -3.27 3.42 8.14
CA TYR A 103 -4.39 4.28 7.78
C TYR A 103 -5.72 3.53 7.60
N SER A 104 -5.70 2.22 7.36
CA SER A 104 -6.91 1.47 7.00
C SER A 104 -7.92 1.42 8.15
N ASP A 105 -7.48 1.13 9.37
CA ASP A 105 -8.39 1.00 10.51
C ASP A 105 -9.13 2.31 10.84
N PRO A 106 -8.45 3.47 11.07
CA PRO A 106 -9.17 4.70 11.39
C PRO A 106 -10.12 5.14 10.28
N LEU A 107 -9.73 4.99 9.01
CA LEU A 107 -10.60 5.33 7.88
C LEU A 107 -11.83 4.42 7.80
N VAL A 108 -11.67 3.12 8.06
CA VAL A 108 -12.77 2.15 8.05
C VAL A 108 -13.72 2.38 9.23
N GLU A 109 -13.19 2.59 10.44
CA GLU A 109 -14.02 2.84 11.62
C GLU A 109 -14.81 4.16 11.50
N HIS A 110 -14.22 5.19 10.88
CA HIS A 110 -14.91 6.45 10.57
C HIS A 110 -16.01 6.24 9.53
N ALA A 111 -15.73 5.51 8.45
CA ALA A 111 -16.71 5.17 7.42
C ALA A 111 -17.90 4.37 7.98
N TYR A 112 -17.68 3.51 8.99
CA TYR A 112 -18.75 2.80 9.70
C TYR A 112 -19.43 3.63 10.81
N GLY A 113 -19.04 4.89 11.01
CA GLY A 113 -19.62 5.78 12.01
C GLY A 113 -19.33 5.38 13.46
N ARG A 114 -18.28 4.59 13.70
CA ARG A 114 -17.89 4.15 15.05
C ARG A 114 -16.98 5.13 15.77
N ILE A 115 -16.28 5.97 15.02
CA ILE A 115 -15.49 7.09 15.54
C ILE A 115 -16.01 8.40 14.93
N ASN A 116 -15.86 9.49 15.67
CA ASN A 116 -16.20 10.84 15.19
C ASN A 116 -15.01 11.49 14.47
N ASP A 117 -15.22 12.67 13.89
CA ASP A 117 -14.18 13.40 13.17
C ASP A 117 -12.97 13.73 14.06
N ASP A 118 -13.22 14.14 15.31
CA ASP A 118 -12.14 14.48 16.25
C ASP A 118 -11.23 13.28 16.57
N GLU A 119 -11.81 12.11 16.82
CA GLU A 119 -11.07 10.86 17.02
C GLU A 119 -10.33 10.45 15.74
N LEU A 120 -10.94 10.63 14.56
CA LEU A 120 -10.26 10.38 13.29
C LEU A 120 -9.00 11.24 13.16
N TYR A 121 -9.09 12.55 13.41
CA TYR A 121 -7.92 13.43 13.35
C TYR A 121 -6.84 13.02 14.36
N SER A 122 -7.22 12.67 15.59
CA SER A 122 -6.28 12.16 16.59
C SER A 122 -5.54 10.90 16.13
N ARG A 123 -6.24 9.95 15.51
CA ARG A 123 -5.63 8.72 14.98
C ARG A 123 -4.72 9.00 13.79
N LEU A 124 -5.07 9.96 12.95
CA LEU A 124 -4.22 10.39 11.83
C LEU A 124 -2.94 11.07 12.34
N ASP A 125 -3.02 11.83 13.43
CA ASP A 125 -1.85 12.41 14.08
C ASP A 125 -0.92 11.33 14.67
N GLU A 126 -1.47 10.28 15.27
CA GLU A 126 -0.69 9.12 15.70
C GLU A 126 0.00 8.42 14.53
N CYS A 127 -0.70 8.25 13.39
CA CYS A 127 -0.12 7.70 12.17
C CYS A 127 1.06 8.55 11.68
N ASN A 128 0.91 9.88 11.70
CA ASN A 128 1.98 10.81 11.32
C ASN A 128 3.17 10.74 12.28
N LEU A 129 2.91 10.56 13.58
CA LEU A 129 3.95 10.37 14.60
C LEU A 129 4.73 9.07 14.34
N PHE A 130 4.03 7.98 14.04
CA PHE A 130 4.64 6.70 13.70
C PHE A 130 5.54 6.80 12.45
N GLU A 131 5.04 7.44 11.39
CA GLU A 131 5.83 7.70 10.18
C GLU A 131 7.06 8.56 10.47
N LYS A 132 6.91 9.60 11.29
CA LYS A 132 8.03 10.44 11.68
C LYS A 132 9.10 9.65 12.42
N MET A 133 8.72 8.77 13.36
CA MET A 133 9.67 7.92 14.08
C MET A 133 10.48 7.04 13.13
N LEU A 134 9.85 6.49 12.09
CA LEU A 134 10.53 5.67 11.09
C LEU A 134 11.38 6.52 10.13
N ALA A 135 10.91 7.70 9.73
CA ALA A 135 11.64 8.62 8.87
C ALA A 135 12.89 9.18 9.55
N ASP A 136 12.82 9.46 10.85
CA ASP A 136 13.98 9.82 11.68
C ASP A 136 15.03 8.67 11.70
N GLY A 137 14.57 7.43 11.47
CA GLY A 137 15.40 6.23 11.29
C GLY A 137 15.90 6.00 9.86
N ASN A 138 15.85 7.00 8.97
CA ASN A 138 16.27 6.96 7.56
C ASN A 138 15.32 6.20 6.61
N ALA A 139 14.08 5.91 7.02
CA ALA A 139 13.09 5.32 6.12
C ALA A 139 12.48 6.36 5.17
N ILE A 140 12.36 6.01 3.89
CA ILE A 140 11.67 6.83 2.90
C ILE A 140 10.27 6.30 2.70
N PHE A 141 9.27 7.18 2.83
CA PHE A 141 7.87 6.84 2.61
C PHE A 141 7.39 7.31 1.24
N VAL A 142 6.76 6.40 0.50
CA VAL A 142 6.01 6.72 -0.71
C VAL A 142 4.57 6.29 -0.48
N LYS A 143 3.64 7.24 -0.48
CA LYS A 143 2.22 7.00 -0.20
C LYS A 143 1.42 7.23 -1.48
N ILE A 144 0.83 6.17 -2.01
CA ILE A 144 0.01 6.22 -3.23
C ILE A 144 -1.43 5.98 -2.86
N TRP A 145 -2.29 6.94 -3.16
CA TRP A 145 -3.74 6.82 -2.99
C TRP A 145 -4.41 6.57 -4.34
N PHE A 146 -5.02 5.41 -4.48
CA PHE A 146 -5.85 5.07 -5.64
C PHE A 146 -7.25 5.62 -5.44
N TYR A 147 -7.55 6.68 -6.18
CA TYR A 147 -8.89 7.25 -6.27
C TYR A 147 -9.63 6.65 -7.46
N LYS A 148 -10.85 6.17 -7.23
CA LYS A 148 -11.77 5.69 -8.26
C LYS A 148 -13.09 6.46 -8.10
N SER A 149 -13.70 6.88 -9.20
CA SER A 149 -14.95 7.65 -9.12
C SER A 149 -16.12 6.77 -8.65
N THR A 150 -17.13 7.37 -8.03
CA THR A 150 -18.30 6.64 -7.49
C THR A 150 -19.03 5.82 -8.55
N ALA A 151 -19.14 6.33 -9.78
CA ALA A 151 -19.78 5.62 -10.89
C ALA A 151 -19.02 4.33 -11.26
N GLU A 152 -17.70 4.41 -11.38
CA GLU A 152 -16.86 3.25 -11.70
C GLU A 152 -16.76 2.25 -10.53
N GLN A 153 -16.98 2.73 -9.29
CA GLN A 153 -17.04 1.87 -8.11
C GLN A 153 -18.37 1.10 -8.05
N GLU A 154 -19.50 1.75 -8.36
CA GLU A 154 -20.80 1.08 -8.43
C GLU A 154 -20.84 0.01 -9.51
N ASP A 155 -20.30 0.29 -10.69
CA ASP A 155 -20.25 -0.69 -11.78
C ASP A 155 -19.36 -1.90 -11.45
N PHE A 156 -18.25 -1.68 -10.73
CA PHE A 156 -17.40 -2.78 -10.24
C PHE A 156 -18.08 -3.62 -9.14
N LEU A 157 -18.83 -2.99 -8.23
CA LEU A 157 -19.56 -3.72 -7.20
C LEU A 157 -20.67 -4.58 -7.83
N ARG A 158 -21.37 -4.05 -8.85
CA ARG A 158 -22.40 -4.79 -9.59
C ARG A 158 -21.84 -6.03 -10.30
N THR A 159 -20.68 -5.92 -10.94
CA THR A 159 -20.05 -7.08 -11.62
C THR A 159 -19.56 -8.16 -10.64
N MET A 160 -19.31 -7.81 -9.36
CA MET A 160 -18.96 -8.80 -8.33
C MET A 160 -20.18 -9.48 -7.69
N ASP A 161 -21.32 -8.79 -7.58
CA ASP A 161 -22.55 -9.36 -7.00
C ASP A 161 -23.27 -10.34 -7.96
N ASP A 162 -22.99 -10.25 -9.27
CA ASP A 162 -23.57 -11.11 -10.32
C ASP A 162 -22.85 -12.48 -10.51
N ASN A 163 -21.81 -12.79 -9.71
CA ASN A 163 -21.03 -14.05 -9.74
C ASN A 163 -21.07 -14.80 -8.41
#